data_AF-A0A2P5CQU4-F1
#
_entry.id   AF-A0A2P5CQU4-F1
#
_cell.length_a   1.000
_cell.length_b   1.000
_cell.length_c   1.000
_cell.angle_alpha   90.00
_cell.angle_beta   90.00
_cell.angle_gamma   90.00
#
_symmetry.space_group_name_H-M   'P 1'
#
loop_
_entity.id
_entity.type
_entity.pdbx_description
1 polymer ?
#
loop_
_entity_poly.entity_id
_entity_poly.type
_entity_poly.pdbx_seq_one_letter_code
_entity_poly.pdbx_strand_id
1 'polypeptide(L)'
;MAQPLKPPKTLKPQHFPINDNHLNLSIPHFATAKPILKKLSTISVSVMADRNQHQQQPLSLDALIDGSRREELSGAIRSSLPNCLSETNLQLTVPGLQSKTRGKVRDIYDNGDYLVLVTTDRQSAFDRILASIPFKGQVLNETSLWWFDKIRHITPNAVVLAPDENVTIAKKCSVFPVEFVVRGFVTGSTDTSLWTVYKKGVRSYCGNALPEGLVKNQKLPQNILTPTTKAADHDVPVTPDEIIKSGLMSQADYEEASRKALSLFEYGQRVAQEHGLILVDTKYEFGKGLDGSILLIDEVHTPDSSRYWIAHSYEDRFQNGLEPENVDKEFLRLWFKDHCDPYKDKVLPDAPEELVCELAWRYIFLYETITKSEFKMPSTEEPIHDRISRKVALALSSLK
;
A
#
# COMPACT_ATOMS: atom_id res chain seq x y z
N MET A 1 33.87 -28.78 27.32
CA MET A 1 35.14 -28.02 27.26
C MET A 1 35.62 -28.02 25.82
N ALA A 2 35.55 -26.87 25.15
CA ALA A 2 36.02 -26.70 23.77
C ALA A 2 36.79 -25.36 23.72
N GLN A 3 38.02 -25.39 23.22
CA GLN A 3 38.93 -24.25 23.12
C GLN A 3 38.51 -23.30 21.99
N PRO A 4 38.77 -21.98 22.12
CA PRO A 4 38.34 -20.98 21.14
C PRO A 4 39.31 -20.83 19.96
N LEU A 5 38.74 -20.67 18.76
CA LEU A 5 39.43 -20.35 17.50
C LEU A 5 39.93 -18.89 17.53
N LYS A 6 41.20 -18.69 17.12
CA LYS A 6 41.86 -17.37 17.03
C LYS A 6 41.39 -16.59 15.78
N PRO A 7 41.24 -15.26 15.86
CA PRO A 7 40.88 -14.42 14.71
C PRO A 7 42.06 -14.19 13.74
N PRO A 8 41.80 -14.02 12.42
CA PRO A 8 42.84 -13.74 11.44
C PRO A 8 43.34 -12.29 11.49
N LYS A 9 44.59 -12.12 11.07
CA LYS A 9 45.45 -10.95 11.22
C LYS A 9 45.01 -9.76 10.35
N THR A 10 45.12 -8.58 10.95
CA THR A 10 45.00 -7.24 10.36
C THR A 10 46.06 -6.98 9.27
N LEU A 11 45.62 -6.51 8.11
CA LEU A 11 46.47 -5.89 7.08
C LEU A 11 46.54 -4.37 7.34
N LYS A 12 47.77 -3.83 7.39
CA LYS A 12 48.06 -2.41 7.56
C LYS A 12 47.92 -1.63 6.23
N PRO A 13 47.68 -0.31 6.27
CA PRO A 13 47.27 0.49 5.12
C PRO A 13 48.44 0.88 4.21
N GLN A 14 48.21 0.85 2.89
CA GLN A 14 49.10 1.45 1.91
C GLN A 14 48.72 2.92 1.67
N HIS A 15 49.67 3.81 1.93
CA HIS A 15 49.65 5.22 1.56
C HIS A 15 49.72 5.39 0.04
N PHE A 16 48.84 6.21 -0.52
CA PHE A 16 49.05 6.88 -1.81
C PHE A 16 48.86 8.39 -1.66
N PRO A 17 49.67 9.20 -2.35
CA PRO A 17 49.86 10.61 -2.04
C PRO A 17 48.73 11.51 -2.57
N ILE A 18 48.47 12.56 -1.79
CA ILE A 18 47.64 13.72 -2.09
C ILE A 18 48.28 14.48 -3.27
N ASN A 19 47.48 14.83 -4.27
CA ASN A 19 47.88 15.81 -5.26
C ASN A 19 46.85 16.94 -5.28
N ASP A 20 47.26 18.07 -4.70
CA ASP A 20 46.58 19.36 -4.75
C ASP A 20 46.61 19.87 -6.19
N ASN A 21 45.44 20.14 -6.76
CA ASN A 21 45.34 21.06 -7.89
C ASN A 21 44.14 21.98 -7.67
N HIS A 22 44.49 23.20 -7.25
CA HIS A 22 43.65 24.38 -7.25
C HIS A 22 43.08 24.65 -8.64
N LEU A 23 41.76 24.70 -8.75
CA LEU A 23 41.06 25.44 -9.80
C LEU A 23 40.05 26.37 -9.15
N ASN A 24 40.49 27.61 -8.95
CA ASN A 24 39.64 28.78 -8.76
C ASN A 24 38.81 28.98 -10.03
N LEU A 25 37.50 28.86 -9.94
CA LEU A 25 36.58 29.43 -10.93
C LEU A 25 35.58 30.36 -10.22
N SER A 26 35.82 31.63 -10.50
CA SER A 26 35.08 32.82 -10.09
C SER A 26 33.65 32.85 -10.60
N ILE A 27 32.74 33.20 -9.69
CA ILE A 27 31.34 33.56 -9.89
C ILE A 27 31.25 34.91 -10.62
N PRO A 28 30.39 35.08 -11.64
CA PRO A 28 29.85 36.38 -11.98
C PRO A 28 28.45 36.55 -11.36
N HIS A 29 28.33 37.58 -10.52
CA HIS A 29 27.07 38.20 -10.11
C HIS A 29 26.18 38.53 -11.31
N PHE A 30 24.91 38.13 -11.26
CA PHE A 30 23.86 38.82 -12.00
C PHE A 30 22.96 39.58 -11.02
N ALA A 31 22.90 40.88 -11.27
CA ALA A 31 22.23 41.88 -10.47
C ALA A 31 20.71 41.72 -10.48
N THR A 32 20.15 42.05 -9.32
CA THR A 32 18.74 42.30 -9.03
C THR A 32 18.16 43.43 -9.89
N ALA A 33 16.99 43.19 -10.51
CA ALA A 33 16.15 44.25 -11.07
C ALA A 33 14.65 43.95 -10.94
N LYS A 34 13.99 44.71 -10.07
CA LYS A 34 12.58 45.18 -10.10
C LYS A 34 12.63 46.61 -9.53
N PRO A 35 11.68 47.54 -9.77
CA PRO A 35 10.31 47.37 -10.31
C PRO A 35 9.90 48.45 -11.34
N ILE A 36 8.85 48.22 -12.14
CA ILE A 36 8.05 49.33 -12.72
C ILE A 36 6.57 49.01 -12.59
N LEU A 37 5.91 49.71 -11.66
CA LEU A 37 4.46 49.84 -11.54
C LEU A 37 3.97 50.80 -12.63
N LYS A 38 3.06 50.36 -13.50
CA LYS A 38 2.21 51.29 -14.27
C LYS A 38 0.78 51.17 -13.74
N LYS A 39 0.29 52.29 -13.17
CA LYS A 39 -1.12 52.54 -12.91
C LYS A 39 -1.90 52.46 -14.23
N LEU A 40 -2.94 51.64 -14.27
CA LEU A 40 -4.01 51.74 -15.25
C LEU A 40 -5.34 51.80 -14.50
N SER A 41 -6.16 52.73 -14.97
CA SER A 41 -7.42 53.21 -14.43
C SER A 41 -8.51 52.15 -14.39
N THR A 42 -9.31 52.22 -13.33
CA THR A 42 -10.61 51.57 -13.15
C THR A 42 -11.53 51.76 -14.36
N ILE A 43 -11.91 50.65 -14.98
CA ILE A 43 -13.11 50.55 -15.82
C ILE A 43 -13.97 49.44 -15.22
N SER A 44 -15.07 49.83 -14.60
CA SER A 44 -16.13 48.95 -14.14
C SER A 44 -16.93 48.45 -15.35
N VAL A 45 -16.81 47.16 -15.67
CA VAL A 45 -17.71 46.46 -16.60
C VAL A 45 -18.47 45.43 -15.78
N SER A 46 -19.78 45.66 -15.58
CA SER A 46 -20.67 44.65 -15.01
C SER A 46 -20.89 43.55 -16.04
N VAL A 47 -20.32 42.39 -15.79
CA VAL A 47 -20.67 41.16 -16.52
C VAL A 47 -21.71 40.44 -15.67
N MET A 48 -22.97 40.50 -16.12
CA MET A 48 -23.98 39.58 -15.63
C MET A 48 -23.53 38.16 -16.00
N ALA A 49 -23.36 37.33 -14.98
CA ALA A 49 -23.01 35.94 -15.17
C ALA A 49 -24.22 35.20 -15.76
N ASP A 50 -24.07 34.80 -17.02
CA ASP A 50 -24.93 33.80 -17.65
C ASP A 50 -24.72 32.47 -16.91
N ARG A 51 -25.64 32.15 -16.00
CA ARG A 51 -25.68 30.88 -15.28
C ARG A 51 -26.27 29.82 -16.22
N ASN A 52 -25.40 29.21 -17.01
CA ASN A 52 -25.63 27.87 -17.56
C ASN A 52 -24.28 27.17 -17.75
N GLN A 53 -23.67 26.82 -16.62
CA GLN A 53 -22.76 25.69 -16.56
C GLN A 53 -23.45 24.65 -15.70
N HIS A 54 -23.80 23.51 -16.31
CA HIS A 54 -24.13 22.29 -15.58
C HIS A 54 -22.91 21.92 -14.71
N GLN A 55 -22.90 22.41 -13.47
CA GLN A 55 -22.13 21.81 -12.39
C GLN A 55 -22.77 20.45 -12.12
N GLN A 56 -22.19 19.39 -12.70
CA GLN A 56 -22.40 18.06 -12.15
C GLN A 56 -21.86 18.10 -10.72
N GLN A 57 -22.77 18.05 -9.74
CA GLN A 57 -22.41 17.88 -8.34
C GLN A 57 -21.65 16.56 -8.19
N PRO A 58 -20.45 16.53 -7.57
CA PRO A 58 -19.76 15.27 -7.29
C PRO A 58 -20.53 14.53 -6.20
N LEU A 59 -21.04 13.37 -6.58
CA LEU A 59 -21.91 12.48 -5.84
C LEU A 59 -21.13 11.83 -4.67
N SER A 60 -21.67 11.86 -3.43
CA SER A 60 -21.16 11.11 -2.25
C SER A 60 -20.90 9.63 -2.55
N LEU A 61 -20.24 8.86 -1.67
CA LEU A 61 -20.11 7.41 -1.90
C LEU A 61 -21.49 6.81 -2.17
N ASP A 62 -22.53 7.21 -1.43
CA ASP A 62 -23.93 6.81 -1.65
C ASP A 62 -24.43 7.08 -3.08
N ALA A 63 -24.01 8.18 -3.69
CA ALA A 63 -24.46 8.53 -5.03
C ALA A 63 -23.53 8.02 -6.16
N LEU A 64 -22.31 7.57 -5.82
CA LEU A 64 -21.47 6.70 -6.65
C LEU A 64 -21.88 5.21 -6.51
N ILE A 65 -22.49 4.86 -5.38
CA ILE A 65 -23.05 3.57 -4.97
C ILE A 65 -24.36 3.27 -5.71
N ASP A 66 -25.25 4.26 -5.87
CA ASP A 66 -26.58 4.11 -6.49
C ASP A 66 -26.53 3.95 -8.03
N GLY A 67 -25.36 3.66 -8.59
CA GLY A 67 -25.18 3.44 -10.01
C GLY A 67 -25.67 2.05 -10.45
N SER A 68 -26.18 1.96 -11.69
CA SER A 68 -26.50 0.70 -12.38
C SER A 68 -25.38 -0.35 -12.30
N ARG A 69 -24.13 0.10 -12.14
CA ARG A 69 -22.95 -0.76 -11.96
C ARG A 69 -22.98 -1.55 -10.65
N ARG A 70 -23.45 -0.98 -9.53
CA ARG A 70 -23.57 -1.74 -8.28
C ARG A 70 -24.61 -2.85 -8.40
N GLU A 71 -25.74 -2.56 -9.03
CA GLU A 71 -26.80 -3.54 -9.26
C GLU A 71 -26.31 -4.69 -10.15
N GLU A 72 -25.59 -4.36 -11.23
CA GLU A 72 -24.94 -5.33 -12.12
C GLU A 72 -23.98 -6.26 -11.35
N LEU A 73 -23.10 -5.68 -10.53
CA LEU A 73 -22.12 -6.44 -9.75
C LEU A 73 -22.77 -7.28 -8.64
N SER A 74 -23.88 -6.81 -8.05
CA SER A 74 -24.50 -7.45 -6.88
C SER A 74 -24.91 -8.90 -7.15
N GLY A 75 -25.46 -9.18 -8.33
CA GLY A 75 -25.83 -10.54 -8.73
C GLY A 75 -24.62 -11.46 -8.85
N ALA A 76 -23.54 -10.98 -9.47
CA ALA A 76 -22.29 -11.73 -9.66
C ALA A 76 -21.52 -11.96 -8.34
N ILE A 77 -21.51 -10.97 -7.45
CA ILE A 77 -20.89 -11.09 -6.12
C ILE A 77 -21.62 -12.15 -5.30
N ARG A 78 -22.96 -12.07 -5.23
CA ARG A 78 -23.75 -13.00 -4.43
C ARG A 78 -23.64 -14.44 -4.95
N SER A 79 -23.63 -14.65 -6.26
CA SER A 79 -23.45 -15.99 -6.85
C SER A 79 -22.04 -16.57 -6.65
N SER A 80 -21.06 -15.73 -6.33
CA SER A 80 -19.66 -16.12 -6.15
C SER A 80 -19.26 -16.37 -4.69
N LEU A 81 -20.13 -16.09 -3.72
CA LEU A 81 -19.92 -16.41 -2.29
C LEU A 81 -19.37 -17.84 -2.05
N PRO A 82 -19.97 -18.91 -2.61
CA PRO A 82 -19.46 -20.27 -2.38
C PRO A 82 -18.14 -20.60 -3.10
N ASN A 83 -17.71 -19.73 -4.03
CA ASN A 83 -16.57 -19.97 -4.92
C ASN A 83 -15.34 -19.13 -4.56
N CYS A 84 -15.31 -18.51 -3.37
CA CYS A 84 -14.17 -17.73 -2.93
C CYS A 84 -12.89 -18.59 -2.87
N LEU A 85 -11.79 -18.05 -3.41
CA LEU A 85 -10.48 -18.69 -3.33
C LEU A 85 -9.92 -18.50 -1.92
N SER A 86 -10.22 -19.42 -1.01
CA SER A 86 -9.75 -19.35 0.38
C SER A 86 -8.40 -20.02 0.60
N GLU A 87 -8.00 -20.96 -0.28
CA GLU A 87 -6.76 -21.71 -0.19
C GLU A 87 -6.37 -22.29 -1.57
N THR A 88 -5.07 -22.43 -1.82
CA THR A 88 -4.52 -23.13 -2.98
C THR A 88 -3.61 -24.27 -2.57
N ASN A 89 -3.45 -25.28 -3.42
CA ASN A 89 -2.52 -26.39 -3.18
C ASN A 89 -1.61 -26.64 -4.39
N LEU A 90 -0.92 -25.58 -4.86
CA LEU A 90 -0.12 -25.66 -6.09
C LEU A 90 1.10 -26.57 -5.97
N GLN A 91 1.59 -26.83 -4.74
CA GLN A 91 2.64 -27.81 -4.49
C GLN A 91 2.22 -29.25 -4.83
N LEU A 92 0.91 -29.51 -4.95
CA LEU A 92 0.37 -30.81 -5.32
C LEU A 92 0.03 -30.92 -6.82
N THR A 93 -0.16 -29.78 -7.50
CA THR A 93 -0.69 -29.73 -8.88
C THR A 93 0.28 -29.13 -9.89
N VAL A 94 1.33 -28.42 -9.47
CA VAL A 94 2.30 -27.76 -10.34
C VAL A 94 3.69 -28.38 -10.16
N PRO A 95 4.25 -29.03 -11.20
CA PRO A 95 5.60 -29.59 -11.13
C PRO A 95 6.66 -28.52 -10.84
N GLY A 96 7.46 -28.75 -9.79
CA GLY A 96 8.56 -27.87 -9.38
C GLY A 96 8.27 -27.03 -8.12
N LEU A 97 7.00 -26.86 -7.75
CA LEU A 97 6.64 -26.21 -6.49
C LEU A 97 6.70 -27.23 -5.34
N GLN A 98 7.64 -27.04 -4.41
CA GLN A 98 7.91 -28.02 -3.34
C GLN A 98 7.38 -27.59 -1.97
N SER A 99 7.19 -26.28 -1.77
CA SER A 99 6.79 -25.73 -0.47
C SER A 99 5.66 -24.74 -0.62
N LYS A 100 4.85 -24.65 0.43
CA LYS A 100 3.78 -23.68 0.58
C LYS A 100 3.95 -22.96 1.91
N THR A 101 3.96 -21.64 1.86
CA THR A 101 3.84 -20.77 3.03
C THR A 101 2.49 -20.07 2.95
N ARG A 102 1.64 -20.29 3.95
CA ARG A 102 0.33 -19.63 4.05
C ARG A 102 0.46 -18.35 4.87
N GLY A 103 0.36 -17.21 4.21
CA GLY A 103 0.19 -15.91 4.87
C GLY A 103 -1.28 -15.60 5.15
N LYS A 104 -1.55 -14.44 5.77
CA LYS A 104 -2.92 -13.96 6.07
C LYS A 104 -3.78 -13.90 4.80
N VAL A 105 -3.24 -13.32 3.72
CA VAL A 105 -3.96 -13.09 2.45
C VAL A 105 -3.35 -13.83 1.26
N ARG A 106 -2.06 -14.15 1.26
CA ARG A 106 -1.39 -14.85 0.14
C ARG A 106 -0.96 -16.26 0.51
N ASP A 107 -1.07 -17.16 -0.44
CA ASP A 107 -0.36 -18.44 -0.45
C ASP A 107 0.90 -18.26 -1.31
N ILE A 108 2.06 -18.61 -0.75
CA ILE A 108 3.38 -18.35 -1.36
C ILE A 108 4.05 -19.68 -1.64
N TYR A 109 4.55 -19.86 -2.86
CA TYR A 109 5.25 -21.07 -3.29
C TYR A 109 6.65 -20.73 -3.76
N ASP A 110 7.62 -21.54 -3.33
CA ASP A 110 9.02 -21.41 -3.72
C ASP A 110 9.32 -22.32 -4.92
N ASN A 111 9.87 -21.73 -5.99
CA ASN A 111 10.33 -22.43 -7.19
C ASN A 111 11.87 -22.35 -7.34
N GLY A 112 12.60 -22.05 -6.26
CA GLY A 112 14.03 -21.78 -6.29
C GLY A 112 14.30 -20.30 -6.54
N ASP A 113 14.39 -19.91 -7.81
CA ASP A 113 14.75 -18.53 -8.24
C ASP A 113 13.59 -17.54 -8.14
N TYR A 114 12.36 -18.06 -8.20
CA TYR A 114 11.13 -17.28 -8.21
C TYR A 114 10.20 -17.69 -7.06
N LEU A 115 9.37 -16.74 -6.63
CA LEU A 115 8.23 -16.97 -5.76
C LEU A 115 6.93 -16.83 -6.56
N VAL A 116 6.03 -17.80 -6.41
CA VAL A 116 4.66 -17.69 -6.92
C VAL A 116 3.79 -17.20 -5.77
N LEU A 117 3.24 -16.00 -5.91
CA LEU A 117 2.39 -15.34 -4.92
C LEU A 117 0.95 -15.44 -5.41
N VAL A 118 0.12 -16.24 -4.73
CA VAL A 118 -1.31 -16.33 -5.01
C VAL A 118 -2.09 -15.52 -4.00
N THR A 119 -2.72 -14.44 -4.46
CA THR A 119 -3.56 -13.57 -3.61
C THR A 119 -4.95 -14.16 -3.50
N THR A 120 -5.32 -14.53 -2.28
CA THR A 120 -6.57 -15.22 -1.95
C THR A 120 -7.66 -14.23 -1.54
N ASP A 121 -8.89 -14.73 -1.48
CA ASP A 121 -10.07 -13.97 -1.07
C ASP A 121 -10.20 -13.81 0.45
N ARG A 122 -9.23 -14.33 1.22
CA ARG A 122 -9.23 -14.23 2.68
C ARG A 122 -9.17 -12.77 3.14
N GLN A 123 -10.09 -12.42 4.03
CA GLN A 123 -10.08 -11.15 4.75
C GLN A 123 -9.67 -11.38 6.19
N SER A 124 -8.57 -10.74 6.59
CA SER A 124 -8.11 -10.79 7.98
C SER A 124 -8.23 -9.45 8.71
N ALA A 125 -8.55 -9.51 10.00
CA ALA A 125 -8.39 -8.45 10.98
C ALA A 125 -8.29 -9.07 12.38
N PHE A 126 -7.75 -8.34 13.35
CA PHE A 126 -7.51 -8.84 14.72
C PHE A 126 -6.67 -10.12 14.74
N ASP A 127 -5.71 -10.23 13.81
CA ASP A 127 -4.86 -11.41 13.59
C ASP A 127 -5.61 -12.72 13.30
N ARG A 128 -6.85 -12.61 12.83
CA ARG A 128 -7.72 -13.74 12.46
C ARG A 128 -8.25 -13.56 11.05
N ILE A 129 -8.54 -14.68 10.39
CA ILE A 129 -9.32 -14.69 9.14
C ILE A 129 -10.79 -14.56 9.55
N LEU A 130 -11.45 -13.50 9.09
CA LEU A 130 -12.82 -13.16 9.47
C LEU A 130 -13.85 -13.65 8.45
N ALA A 131 -13.50 -13.65 7.17
CA ALA A 131 -14.37 -14.06 6.07
C ALA A 131 -13.53 -14.34 4.81
N SER A 132 -14.17 -14.90 3.78
CA SER A 132 -13.66 -14.84 2.40
C SER A 132 -14.56 -13.90 1.61
N ILE A 133 -13.94 -12.96 0.88
CA ILE A 133 -14.62 -11.88 0.17
C ILE A 133 -14.49 -12.18 -1.33
N PRO A 134 -15.60 -12.41 -2.06
CA PRO A 134 -15.55 -12.70 -3.48
C PRO A 134 -14.69 -11.70 -4.24
N PHE A 135 -13.82 -12.21 -5.11
CA PHE A 135 -12.95 -11.43 -6.01
C PHE A 135 -11.89 -10.56 -5.34
N LYS A 136 -11.80 -10.54 -4.01
CA LYS A 136 -10.80 -9.72 -3.29
C LYS A 136 -9.38 -10.04 -3.76
N GLY A 137 -9.04 -11.31 -3.92
CA GLY A 137 -7.70 -11.72 -4.34
C GLY A 137 -7.32 -11.17 -5.72
N GLN A 138 -8.27 -11.18 -6.64
CA GLN A 138 -8.11 -10.62 -7.98
C GLN A 138 -7.94 -9.09 -7.91
N VAL A 139 -8.86 -8.40 -7.24
CA VAL A 139 -8.83 -6.94 -7.04
C VAL A 139 -7.47 -6.49 -6.50
N LEU A 140 -6.98 -7.14 -5.45
CA LEU A 140 -5.72 -6.76 -4.80
C LEU A 140 -4.50 -6.97 -5.72
N ASN A 141 -4.46 -8.10 -6.42
CA ASN A 141 -3.36 -8.44 -7.31
C ASN A 141 -3.33 -7.53 -8.54
N GLU A 142 -4.47 -7.32 -9.20
CA GLU A 142 -4.57 -6.44 -10.37
C GLU A 142 -4.32 -4.96 -10.00
N THR A 143 -4.81 -4.49 -8.85
CA THR A 143 -4.47 -3.15 -8.33
C THR A 143 -2.96 -2.99 -8.15
N SER A 144 -2.31 -3.97 -7.50
CA SER A 144 -0.87 -3.94 -7.29
C SER A 144 -0.10 -3.95 -8.61
N LEU A 145 -0.48 -4.80 -9.57
CA LEU A 145 0.15 -4.87 -10.89
C LEU A 145 0.04 -3.56 -11.66
N TRP A 146 -1.13 -2.91 -11.59
CA TRP A 146 -1.33 -1.58 -12.18
C TRP A 146 -0.40 -0.54 -11.55
N TRP A 147 -0.29 -0.52 -10.23
CA TRP A 147 0.65 0.39 -9.55
C TRP A 147 2.10 0.09 -9.87
N PHE A 148 2.50 -1.18 -9.84
CA PHE A 148 3.85 -1.60 -10.21
C PHE A 148 4.25 -1.11 -11.60
N ASP A 149 3.33 -1.05 -12.56
CA ASP A 149 3.56 -0.44 -13.87
C ASP A 149 3.71 1.09 -13.79
N LYS A 150 2.80 1.78 -13.10
CA LYS A 150 2.84 3.25 -12.94
C LYS A 150 4.11 3.75 -12.27
N ILE A 151 4.66 3.00 -11.31
CA ILE A 151 5.80 3.42 -10.48
C ILE A 151 7.17 2.89 -10.95
N ARG A 152 7.25 2.24 -12.13
CA ARG A 152 8.54 1.72 -12.67
C ARG A 152 9.63 2.78 -12.81
N HIS A 153 9.23 4.02 -13.05
CA HIS A 153 10.14 5.17 -13.16
C HIS A 153 10.72 5.65 -11.81
N ILE A 154 10.17 5.19 -10.69
CA ILE A 154 10.58 5.58 -9.32
C ILE A 154 11.50 4.51 -8.73
N THR A 155 11.12 3.23 -8.83
CA THR A 155 11.89 2.13 -8.25
C THR A 155 11.71 0.85 -9.06
N PRO A 156 12.76 0.01 -9.19
CA PRO A 156 12.57 -1.36 -9.64
C PRO A 156 11.71 -2.15 -8.64
N ASN A 157 11.06 -3.19 -9.13
CA ASN A 157 10.23 -4.09 -8.34
C ASN A 157 10.54 -5.56 -8.67
N ALA A 158 10.06 -6.48 -7.84
CA ALA A 158 10.34 -7.90 -7.99
C ALA A 158 9.44 -8.63 -9.01
N VAL A 159 8.41 -7.99 -9.57
CA VAL A 159 7.45 -8.65 -10.48
C VAL A 159 8.15 -9.12 -11.76
N VAL A 160 7.93 -10.39 -12.13
CA VAL A 160 8.43 -11.00 -13.37
C VAL A 160 7.28 -11.19 -14.35
N LEU A 161 6.19 -11.82 -13.90
CA LEU A 161 4.98 -12.00 -14.69
C LEU A 161 3.74 -12.18 -13.80
N ALA A 162 2.56 -12.07 -14.40
CA ALA A 162 1.28 -12.33 -13.76
C ALA A 162 0.48 -13.30 -14.63
N PRO A 163 0.60 -14.63 -14.43
CA PRO A 163 -0.01 -15.60 -15.31
C PRO A 163 -1.52 -15.71 -15.13
N ASP A 164 -2.05 -15.28 -13.99
CA ASP A 164 -3.46 -15.28 -13.65
C ASP A 164 -3.80 -14.01 -12.88
N GLU A 165 -5.07 -13.64 -12.88
CA GLU A 165 -5.56 -12.42 -12.25
C GLU A 165 -5.35 -12.43 -10.73
N ASN A 166 -5.22 -13.61 -10.11
CA ASN A 166 -4.88 -13.79 -8.70
C ASN A 166 -3.37 -14.01 -8.43
N VAL A 167 -2.53 -14.08 -9.46
CA VAL A 167 -1.15 -14.58 -9.31
C VAL A 167 -0.11 -13.58 -9.80
N THR A 168 0.91 -13.38 -8.97
CA THR A 168 2.15 -12.69 -9.34
C THR A 168 3.33 -13.63 -9.13
N ILE A 169 4.17 -13.80 -10.16
CA ILE A 169 5.48 -14.46 -10.02
C ILE A 169 6.54 -13.38 -9.85
N ALA A 170 7.29 -13.45 -8.77
CA ALA A 170 8.29 -12.47 -8.40
C ALA A 170 9.69 -13.08 -8.26
N LYS A 171 10.73 -12.29 -8.52
CA LYS A 171 12.11 -12.67 -8.22
C LYS A 171 12.28 -12.81 -6.71
N LYS A 172 13.06 -13.80 -6.29
CA LYS A 172 13.47 -13.91 -4.90
C LYS A 172 14.46 -12.80 -4.53
N CYS A 173 14.31 -12.25 -3.34
CA CYS A 173 15.21 -11.24 -2.78
C CYS A 173 15.35 -11.43 -1.27
N SER A 174 16.38 -10.84 -0.68
CA SER A 174 16.52 -10.78 0.78
C SER A 174 15.64 -9.66 1.33
N VAL A 175 14.50 -10.01 1.93
CA VAL A 175 13.52 -9.03 2.44
C VAL A 175 14.10 -8.28 3.63
N PHE A 176 13.97 -6.94 3.63
CA PHE A 176 14.30 -6.16 4.81
C PHE A 176 13.21 -6.36 5.88
N PRO A 177 13.55 -6.65 7.14
CA PRO A 177 12.59 -6.89 8.22
C PRO A 177 11.99 -5.58 8.78
N VAL A 178 11.65 -4.65 7.89
CA VAL A 178 11.13 -3.31 8.19
C VAL A 178 9.96 -3.03 7.25
N GLU A 179 8.84 -2.60 7.81
CA GLU A 179 7.72 -2.09 7.04
C GLU A 179 7.77 -0.56 7.01
N PHE A 180 7.74 0.01 5.81
CA PHE A 180 7.83 1.44 5.58
C PHE A 180 6.42 2.02 5.51
N VAL A 181 5.82 2.31 6.67
CA VAL A 181 4.52 2.98 6.74
C VAL A 181 4.70 4.47 6.50
N VAL A 182 4.08 5.00 5.45
CA VAL A 182 4.07 6.43 5.11
C VAL A 182 2.70 7.00 5.41
N ARG A 183 2.65 8.17 6.05
CA ARG A 183 1.40 8.82 6.48
C ARG A 183 1.32 10.24 5.97
N GLY A 184 0.16 10.59 5.41
CA GLY A 184 -0.18 11.96 5.04
C GLY A 184 -1.22 12.62 5.94
N PHE A 185 -1.85 11.87 6.86
CA PHE A 185 -2.94 12.35 7.70
C PHE A 185 -2.87 11.79 9.12
N VAL A 186 -3.40 12.55 10.08
CA VAL A 186 -3.46 12.21 11.51
C VAL A 186 -4.70 11.36 11.79
N THR A 187 -4.68 10.09 11.41
CA THR A 187 -5.86 9.20 11.52
C THR A 187 -5.54 7.80 12.06
N GLY A 188 -6.55 6.92 12.02
CA GLY A 188 -6.53 5.50 12.35
C GLY A 188 -6.97 5.18 13.78
N SER A 189 -7.41 3.94 13.99
CA SER A 189 -8.02 3.44 15.24
C SER A 189 -7.17 2.41 16.00
N THR A 190 -6.04 1.98 15.43
CA THR A 190 -5.13 0.98 16.04
C THR A 190 -4.15 1.64 17.01
N ASP A 191 -3.52 0.86 17.89
CA ASP A 191 -2.55 1.39 18.86
C ASP A 191 -1.30 2.02 18.23
N THR A 192 -0.96 1.62 16.99
CA THR A 192 0.16 2.15 16.21
C THR A 192 -0.25 3.25 15.23
N SER A 193 -1.54 3.64 15.17
CA SER A 193 -1.99 4.72 14.30
C SER A 193 -1.56 6.08 14.82
N LEU A 194 -1.32 7.02 13.89
CA LEU A 194 -0.81 8.34 14.25
C LEU A 194 -1.77 9.10 15.17
N TRP A 195 -3.08 9.01 14.92
CA TRP A 195 -4.07 9.65 15.79
C TRP A 195 -4.08 9.05 17.20
N THR A 196 -4.04 7.73 17.34
CA THR A 196 -4.09 7.08 18.66
C THR A 196 -2.89 7.46 19.51
N VAL A 197 -1.68 7.44 18.96
CA VAL A 197 -0.47 7.84 19.70
C VAL A 197 -0.45 9.33 20.01
N TYR A 198 -0.86 10.18 19.06
CA TYR A 198 -0.91 11.62 19.26
C TYR A 198 -1.93 12.01 20.35
N LYS A 199 -3.11 11.38 20.35
CA LYS A 199 -4.14 11.56 21.39
C LYS A 199 -3.67 11.11 22.78
N LYS A 200 -2.77 10.12 22.86
CA LYS A 200 -2.12 9.68 24.11
C LYS A 200 -1.01 10.64 24.59
N GLY A 201 -0.77 11.75 23.89
CA GLY A 201 0.22 12.76 24.27
C GLY A 201 1.61 12.55 23.67
N VAL A 202 1.79 11.58 22.77
CA VAL A 202 3.08 11.35 22.11
C VAL A 202 3.34 12.47 21.09
N ARG A 203 4.53 13.07 21.15
CA ARG A 203 4.98 14.14 20.23
C ARG A 203 6.29 13.83 19.50
N SER A 204 6.99 12.78 19.90
CA SER A 204 8.09 12.20 19.13
C SER A 204 7.68 10.79 18.75
N TYR A 205 7.48 10.53 17.46
CA TYR A 205 7.00 9.24 16.97
C TYR A 205 7.82 8.73 15.79
N CYS A 206 8.47 7.57 15.99
CA CYS A 206 9.35 6.95 14.99
C CYS A 206 10.43 7.91 14.44
N GLY A 207 10.96 8.82 15.26
CA GLY A 207 11.94 9.82 14.86
C GLY A 207 11.36 11.13 14.32
N ASN A 208 10.03 11.28 14.25
CA ASN A 208 9.37 12.49 13.80
C ASN A 208 8.90 13.34 14.99
N ALA A 209 9.20 14.64 14.97
CA ALA A 209 8.58 15.60 15.87
C ALA A 209 7.20 16.01 15.33
N LEU A 210 6.15 15.77 16.11
CA LEU A 210 4.79 16.10 15.76
C LEU A 210 4.42 17.48 16.34
N PRO A 211 3.91 18.42 15.53
CA PRO A 211 3.49 19.72 16.03
C PRO A 211 2.33 19.60 17.00
N GLU A 212 2.21 20.57 17.91
CA GLU A 212 1.04 20.69 18.78
C GLU A 212 -0.22 21.07 17.99
N GLY A 213 -1.37 20.84 18.60
CA GLY A 213 -2.68 21.25 18.05
C GLY A 213 -3.21 20.40 16.89
N LEU A 214 -2.55 19.30 16.51
CA LEU A 214 -3.10 18.38 15.50
C LEU A 214 -4.43 17.78 15.97
N VAL A 215 -5.40 17.71 15.05
CA VAL A 215 -6.71 17.10 15.30
C VAL A 215 -6.91 15.84 14.45
N LYS A 216 -7.90 15.01 14.82
CA LYS A 216 -8.20 13.77 14.11
C LYS A 216 -8.52 14.06 12.64
N ASN A 217 -7.99 13.23 11.75
CA ASN A 217 -8.17 13.27 10.30
C ASN A 217 -7.54 14.49 9.60
N GLN A 218 -6.78 15.32 10.30
CA GLN A 218 -6.07 16.45 9.70
C GLN A 218 -4.97 15.99 8.74
N LYS A 219 -4.85 16.66 7.59
CA LYS A 219 -3.70 16.52 6.68
C LYS A 219 -2.41 17.02 7.35
N LEU A 220 -1.35 16.21 7.28
CA LEU A 220 -0.05 16.60 7.79
C LEU A 220 0.60 17.67 6.90
N PRO A 221 1.42 18.58 7.47
CA PRO A 221 2.19 19.54 6.69
C PRO A 221 3.14 18.88 5.68
N GLN A 222 3.67 17.70 6.05
CA GLN A 222 4.54 16.87 5.21
C GLN A 222 4.25 15.39 5.49
N ASN A 223 4.42 14.55 4.47
CA ASN A 223 4.34 13.11 4.64
C ASN A 223 5.47 12.62 5.54
N ILE A 224 5.15 11.73 6.48
CA ILE A 224 6.13 11.19 7.44
C ILE A 224 6.27 9.68 7.30
N LEU A 225 7.46 9.19 7.59
CA LEU A 225 7.74 7.77 7.71
C LEU A 225 7.56 7.33 9.16
N THR A 226 6.76 6.30 9.41
CA THR A 226 6.60 5.70 10.75
C THR A 226 6.87 4.20 10.66
N PRO A 227 8.13 3.78 10.47
CA PRO A 227 8.44 2.39 10.19
C PRO A 227 8.13 1.50 11.39
N THR A 228 7.84 0.23 11.08
CA THR A 228 7.63 -0.83 12.07
C THR A 228 8.56 -1.99 11.79
N THR A 229 8.93 -2.73 12.84
CA THR A 229 9.60 -4.03 12.67
C THR A 229 8.57 -5.12 12.44
N LYS A 230 8.93 -6.09 11.60
CA LYS A 230 8.12 -7.28 11.33
C LYS A 230 8.36 -8.31 12.43
N ALA A 231 7.63 -8.21 13.55
CA ALA A 231 7.72 -9.18 14.64
C ALA A 231 6.69 -10.32 14.46
N ALA A 232 6.89 -11.44 15.15
CA ALA A 232 6.02 -12.61 15.03
C ALA A 232 4.58 -12.36 15.52
N ASP A 233 4.41 -11.53 16.56
CA ASP A 233 3.12 -11.34 17.23
C ASP A 233 2.42 -10.03 16.85
N HIS A 234 3.15 -8.92 16.66
CA HIS A 234 2.60 -7.62 16.25
C HIS A 234 3.70 -6.67 15.76
N ASP A 235 3.36 -5.78 14.83
CA ASP A 235 4.30 -4.79 14.31
C ASP A 235 4.62 -3.73 15.38
N VAL A 236 5.92 -3.51 15.64
CA VAL A 236 6.39 -2.57 16.67
C VAL A 236 6.96 -1.31 16.01
N PRO A 237 6.46 -0.10 16.34
CA PRO A 237 7.03 1.15 15.84
C PRO A 237 8.51 1.29 16.21
N VAL A 238 9.34 1.73 15.27
CA VAL A 238 10.79 1.80 15.43
C VAL A 238 11.33 3.09 14.82
N THR A 239 12.43 3.61 15.37
CA THR A 239 13.12 4.78 14.83
C THR A 239 14.17 4.39 13.78
N PRO A 240 14.57 5.31 12.87
CA PRO A 240 15.70 5.09 11.97
C PRO A 240 16.96 4.58 12.69
N ASP A 241 17.34 5.25 13.77
CA ASP A 241 18.52 4.93 14.57
C ASP A 241 18.47 3.50 15.13
N GLU A 242 17.31 3.06 15.61
CA GLU A 242 17.12 1.70 16.12
C GLU A 242 17.22 0.65 15.01
N ILE A 243 16.65 0.90 13.83
CA ILE A 243 16.77 0.01 12.65
C ILE A 243 18.25 -0.21 12.30
N ILE A 244 19.04 0.86 12.26
CA ILE A 244 20.45 0.81 11.88
C ILE A 244 21.29 0.15 12.97
N LYS A 245 21.10 0.53 14.24
CA LYS A 245 21.85 -0.02 15.39
C LYS A 245 21.57 -1.51 15.61
N SER A 246 20.36 -1.97 15.33
CA SER A 246 19.98 -3.39 15.43
C SER A 246 20.40 -4.23 14.23
N GLY A 247 20.98 -3.61 13.18
CA GLY A 247 21.46 -4.32 11.99
C GLY A 247 20.35 -4.82 11.07
N LEU A 248 19.11 -4.34 11.23
CA LEU A 248 17.98 -4.70 10.36
C LEU A 248 18.20 -4.17 8.93
N MET A 249 18.84 -3.01 8.81
CA MET A 249 19.28 -2.42 7.54
C MET A 249 20.59 -1.67 7.73
N SER A 250 21.37 -1.52 6.64
CA SER A 250 22.48 -0.55 6.62
C SER A 250 21.94 0.88 6.51
N GLN A 251 22.74 1.88 6.91
CA GLN A 251 22.38 3.30 6.75
C GLN A 251 21.99 3.62 5.29
N ALA A 252 22.83 3.21 4.34
CA ALA A 252 22.61 3.49 2.92
C ALA A 252 21.33 2.81 2.39
N ASP A 253 21.08 1.56 2.78
CA ASP A 253 19.88 0.85 2.36
C ASP A 253 18.61 1.52 2.93
N TYR A 254 18.65 1.92 4.20
CA TYR A 254 17.52 2.56 4.86
C TYR A 254 17.20 3.93 4.25
N GLU A 255 18.21 4.75 3.98
CA GLU A 255 18.04 6.06 3.35
C GLU A 255 17.46 5.94 1.94
N GLU A 256 17.94 4.97 1.14
CA GLU A 256 17.41 4.73 -0.19
C GLU A 256 15.96 4.24 -0.15
N ALA A 257 15.65 3.25 0.68
CA ALA A 257 14.29 2.72 0.83
C ALA A 257 13.32 3.79 1.37
N SER A 258 13.75 4.61 2.34
CA SER A 258 12.94 5.71 2.89
C SER A 258 12.61 6.76 1.84
N ARG A 259 13.61 7.18 1.04
CA ARG A 259 13.40 8.12 -0.06
C ARG A 259 12.44 7.55 -1.11
N LYS A 260 12.63 6.29 -1.50
CA LYS A 260 11.72 5.59 -2.42
C LYS A 260 10.29 5.53 -1.87
N ALA A 261 10.11 5.14 -0.60
CA ALA A 261 8.79 5.06 0.04
C ALA A 261 8.05 6.40 0.03
N LEU A 262 8.74 7.49 0.37
CA LEU A 262 8.17 8.84 0.34
C LEU A 262 7.80 9.28 -1.09
N SER A 263 8.68 9.07 -2.07
CA SER A 263 8.41 9.40 -3.47
C SER A 263 7.26 8.57 -4.07
N LEU A 264 7.19 7.28 -3.75
CA LEU A 264 6.08 6.41 -4.13
C LEU A 264 4.76 6.93 -3.54
N PHE A 265 4.77 7.36 -2.29
CA PHE A 265 3.57 7.82 -1.61
C PHE A 265 3.07 9.15 -2.16
N GLU A 266 3.98 10.09 -2.41
CA GLU A 266 3.66 11.38 -3.05
C GLU A 266 3.09 11.18 -4.47
N TYR A 267 3.69 10.30 -5.26
CA TYR A 267 3.17 9.95 -6.59
C TYR A 267 1.78 9.30 -6.49
N GLY A 268 1.61 8.35 -5.58
CA GLY A 268 0.33 7.68 -5.31
C GLY A 268 -0.76 8.66 -4.87
N GLN A 269 -0.43 9.63 -4.01
CA GLN A 269 -1.34 10.70 -3.59
C GLN A 269 -1.82 11.54 -4.77
N ARG A 270 -0.90 11.93 -5.66
CA ARG A 270 -1.26 12.72 -6.85
C ARG A 270 -2.21 11.96 -7.77
N VAL A 271 -1.89 10.70 -8.09
CA VAL A 271 -2.73 9.87 -8.97
C VAL A 271 -4.08 9.55 -8.32
N ALA A 272 -4.11 9.23 -7.02
CA ALA A 272 -5.36 9.04 -6.28
C ALA A 272 -6.24 10.29 -6.34
N GLN A 273 -5.65 11.47 -6.13
CA GLN A 273 -6.36 12.75 -6.17
C GLN A 273 -6.95 13.05 -7.56
N GLU A 274 -6.18 12.80 -8.62
CA GLU A 274 -6.65 12.89 -10.02
C GLU A 274 -7.86 11.96 -10.27
N HIS A 275 -7.95 10.87 -9.50
CA HIS A 275 -8.98 9.86 -9.64
C HIS A 275 -10.16 10.02 -8.67
N GLY A 276 -10.19 11.08 -7.85
CA GLY A 276 -11.28 11.36 -6.91
C GLY A 276 -11.10 10.72 -5.53
N LEU A 277 -9.89 10.25 -5.21
CA LEU A 277 -9.54 9.60 -3.96
C LEU A 277 -8.45 10.36 -3.21
N ILE A 278 -8.36 10.17 -1.91
CA ILE A 278 -7.24 10.61 -1.08
C ILE A 278 -6.50 9.36 -0.60
N LEU A 279 -5.22 9.22 -0.96
CA LEU A 279 -4.34 8.22 -0.38
C LEU A 279 -3.82 8.75 0.97
N VAL A 280 -4.28 8.12 2.05
CA VAL A 280 -4.18 8.66 3.42
C VAL A 280 -2.90 8.20 4.11
N ASP A 281 -2.65 6.91 4.05
CA ASP A 281 -1.43 6.25 4.47
C ASP A 281 -1.27 4.92 3.71
N THR A 282 -0.05 4.39 3.67
CA THR A 282 0.25 3.11 3.04
C THR A 282 1.46 2.46 3.69
N LYS A 283 1.55 1.14 3.55
CA LYS A 283 2.74 0.35 3.90
C LYS A 283 3.47 -0.09 2.63
N TYR A 284 4.81 -0.03 2.66
CA TYR A 284 5.66 -0.68 1.66
C TYR A 284 6.59 -1.70 2.32
N GLU A 285 6.98 -2.71 1.57
CA GLU A 285 8.10 -3.58 1.90
C GLU A 285 9.13 -3.54 0.77
N PHE A 286 10.39 -3.66 1.15
CA PHE A 286 11.51 -3.70 0.21
C PHE A 286 12.36 -4.94 0.46
N GLY A 287 13.04 -5.40 -0.59
CA GLY A 287 14.06 -6.43 -0.49
C GLY A 287 15.30 -6.09 -1.29
N LYS A 288 16.40 -6.75 -0.98
CA LYS A 288 17.67 -6.62 -1.68
C LYS A 288 17.85 -7.75 -2.69
N GLY A 289 17.95 -7.39 -3.96
CA GLY A 289 18.25 -8.31 -5.05
C GLY A 289 19.67 -8.88 -4.95
N LEU A 290 19.94 -9.94 -5.70
CA LEU A 290 21.26 -10.59 -5.75
C LEU A 290 22.36 -9.66 -6.27
N ASP A 291 22.00 -8.68 -7.10
CA ASP A 291 22.88 -7.63 -7.63
C ASP A 291 23.07 -6.46 -6.65
N GLY A 292 22.46 -6.52 -5.46
CA GLY A 292 22.49 -5.47 -4.45
C GLY A 292 21.44 -4.39 -4.62
N SER A 293 20.60 -4.44 -5.67
CA SER A 293 19.54 -3.44 -5.89
C SER A 293 18.41 -3.53 -4.86
N ILE A 294 17.84 -2.40 -4.46
CA ILE A 294 16.63 -2.35 -3.61
C ILE A 294 15.39 -2.43 -4.49
N LEU A 295 14.67 -3.54 -4.37
CA LEU A 295 13.45 -3.84 -5.09
C LEU A 295 12.23 -3.56 -4.20
N LEU A 296 11.23 -2.89 -4.76
CA LEU A 296 9.90 -2.88 -4.15
C LEU A 296 9.28 -4.27 -4.31
N ILE A 297 8.74 -4.80 -3.21
CA ILE A 297 8.10 -6.11 -3.16
C ILE A 297 6.69 -5.95 -2.62
N ASP A 298 6.08 -7.07 -2.24
CA ASP A 298 4.79 -7.11 -1.58
C ASP A 298 3.65 -6.61 -2.51
N GLU A 299 2.61 -5.99 -1.92
CA GLU A 299 1.53 -5.33 -2.63
C GLU A 299 1.67 -3.80 -2.50
N VAL A 300 1.07 -3.05 -3.42
CA VAL A 300 1.26 -1.59 -3.50
C VAL A 300 -0.09 -0.91 -3.68
N HIS A 301 -0.39 0.03 -2.77
CA HIS A 301 -1.53 0.95 -2.90
C HIS A 301 -2.88 0.24 -3.06
N THR A 302 -3.01 -0.91 -2.44
CA THR A 302 -4.26 -1.67 -2.40
C THR A 302 -5.12 -1.22 -1.20
N PRO A 303 -6.41 -1.59 -1.16
CA PRO A 303 -7.24 -1.35 0.02
C PRO A 303 -6.81 -2.15 1.27
N ASP A 304 -5.93 -3.16 1.14
CA ASP A 304 -5.40 -3.90 2.28
C ASP A 304 -4.10 -3.28 2.84
N SER A 305 -3.28 -2.67 1.96
CA SER A 305 -2.03 -2.00 2.34
C SER A 305 -2.20 -0.52 2.67
N SER A 306 -3.34 0.08 2.31
CA SER A 306 -3.52 1.53 2.26
C SER A 306 -4.92 1.97 2.65
N ARG A 307 -5.01 3.17 3.22
CA ARG A 307 -6.30 3.83 3.49
C ARG A 307 -6.63 4.80 2.36
N TYR A 308 -7.85 4.69 1.86
CA TYR A 308 -8.39 5.58 0.83
C TYR A 308 -9.65 6.27 1.32
N TRP A 309 -9.70 7.59 1.16
CA TRP A 309 -10.91 8.37 1.38
C TRP A 309 -11.47 8.90 0.06
N ILE A 310 -12.76 9.18 0.06
CA ILE A 310 -13.43 9.88 -1.04
C ILE A 310 -13.05 11.37 -0.98
N ALA A 311 -12.45 11.88 -2.06
CA ALA A 311 -11.79 13.18 -2.03
C ALA A 311 -12.77 14.35 -1.87
N HIS A 312 -13.91 14.31 -2.55
CA HIS A 312 -14.86 15.44 -2.57
C HIS A 312 -15.64 15.60 -1.26
N SER A 313 -15.77 14.55 -0.45
CA SER A 313 -16.47 14.64 0.84
C SER A 313 -15.54 14.93 2.02
N TYR A 314 -14.22 14.82 1.85
CA TYR A 314 -13.26 15.01 2.95
C TYR A 314 -13.34 16.39 3.61
N GLU A 315 -13.32 17.49 2.86
CA GLU A 315 -13.22 18.83 3.45
C GLU A 315 -14.45 19.20 4.27
N ASP A 316 -15.66 18.96 3.73
CA ASP A 316 -16.92 19.20 4.44
C ASP A 316 -17.00 18.34 5.71
N ARG A 317 -16.69 17.05 5.60
CA ARG A 317 -16.72 16.13 6.75
C ARG A 317 -15.71 16.54 7.82
N PHE A 318 -14.50 16.94 7.42
CA PHE A 318 -13.47 17.41 8.34
C PHE A 318 -13.90 18.69 9.09
N GLN A 319 -14.45 19.68 8.38
CA GLN A 319 -14.95 20.93 8.98
C GLN A 319 -16.12 20.69 9.96
N ASN A 320 -16.96 19.69 9.69
CA ASN A 320 -18.07 19.30 10.55
C ASN A 320 -17.67 18.29 11.65
N GLY A 321 -16.39 17.92 11.77
CA GLY A 321 -15.91 16.96 12.77
C GLY A 321 -16.38 15.53 12.56
N LEU A 322 -16.76 15.17 11.33
CA LEU A 322 -17.20 13.83 10.94
C LEU A 322 -16.02 12.97 10.47
N GLU A 323 -16.15 11.64 10.58
CA GLU A 323 -15.16 10.73 10.01
C GLU A 323 -15.16 10.82 8.49
N PRO A 324 -13.99 10.86 7.82
CA PRO A 324 -13.89 10.76 6.37
C PRO A 324 -14.59 9.52 5.84
N GLU A 325 -15.13 9.66 4.64
CA GLU A 325 -15.79 8.59 3.93
C GLU A 325 -14.74 7.60 3.42
N ASN A 326 -14.74 6.39 3.98
CA ASN A 326 -13.73 5.36 3.77
C ASN A 326 -14.36 4.15 3.08
N VAL A 327 -13.59 3.54 2.18
CA VAL A 327 -13.99 2.39 1.38
C VAL A 327 -13.27 1.10 1.82
N ASP A 328 -12.37 1.19 2.80
CA ASP A 328 -11.64 0.05 3.33
C ASP A 328 -12.48 -0.87 4.26
N LYS A 329 -11.80 -1.87 4.83
CA LYS A 329 -12.36 -2.90 5.73
C LYS A 329 -12.73 -2.42 7.14
N GLU A 330 -12.69 -1.13 7.46
CA GLU A 330 -12.96 -0.65 8.83
C GLU A 330 -14.41 -0.96 9.27
N PHE A 331 -15.39 -0.93 8.37
CA PHE A 331 -16.77 -1.30 8.72
C PHE A 331 -16.93 -2.78 9.11
N LEU A 332 -16.17 -3.69 8.47
CA LEU A 332 -16.10 -5.10 8.88
C LEU A 332 -15.53 -5.21 10.30
N ARG A 333 -14.46 -4.46 10.61
CA ARG A 333 -13.87 -4.43 11.96
C ARG A 333 -14.84 -3.93 13.01
N LEU A 334 -15.59 -2.86 12.70
CA LEU A 334 -16.59 -2.30 13.60
C LEU A 334 -17.71 -3.30 13.86
N TRP A 335 -18.23 -3.96 12.81
CA TRP A 335 -19.24 -5.00 12.96
C TRP A 335 -18.76 -6.09 13.94
N PHE A 336 -17.56 -6.65 13.77
CA PHE A 336 -17.05 -7.66 14.71
C PHE A 336 -16.88 -7.11 16.13
N LYS A 337 -16.38 -5.89 16.32
CA LYS A 337 -16.25 -5.27 17.66
C LYS A 337 -17.60 -5.07 18.35
N ASP A 338 -18.65 -4.81 17.59
CA ASP A 338 -20.00 -4.57 18.13
C ASP A 338 -20.73 -5.89 18.45
N HIS A 339 -20.29 -7.02 17.88
CA HIS A 339 -20.98 -8.31 17.99
C HIS A 339 -20.18 -9.39 18.75
N CYS A 340 -18.89 -9.17 19.06
CA CYS A 340 -18.05 -10.08 19.85
C CYS A 340 -16.81 -9.37 20.45
N ASP A 341 -16.05 -10.04 21.32
CA ASP A 341 -14.68 -9.63 21.66
C ASP A 341 -13.70 -10.38 20.72
N PRO A 342 -13.30 -9.78 19.58
CA PRO A 342 -12.55 -10.49 18.55
C PRO A 342 -11.17 -10.99 19.01
N TYR A 343 -10.64 -10.41 20.10
CA TYR A 343 -9.35 -10.76 20.68
C TYR A 343 -9.43 -11.90 21.69
N LYS A 344 -10.59 -12.11 22.33
CA LYS A 344 -10.73 -13.09 23.43
C LYS A 344 -11.69 -14.24 23.10
N ASP A 345 -12.67 -14.01 22.26
CA ASP A 345 -13.68 -15.01 21.95
C ASP A 345 -13.07 -16.13 21.12
N LYS A 346 -13.25 -17.38 21.57
CA LYS A 346 -12.67 -18.55 20.88
C LYS A 346 -13.24 -18.72 19.47
N VAL A 347 -14.54 -18.51 19.32
CA VAL A 347 -15.26 -18.62 18.05
C VAL A 347 -15.87 -17.25 17.76
N LEU A 348 -15.64 -16.73 16.56
CA LEU A 348 -16.29 -15.50 16.11
C LEU A 348 -17.60 -15.85 15.40
N PRO A 349 -18.61 -14.96 15.44
CA PRO A 349 -19.76 -15.09 14.57
C PRO A 349 -19.34 -15.00 13.10
N ASP A 350 -20.07 -15.66 12.21
CA ASP A 350 -19.86 -15.49 10.78
C ASP A 350 -20.25 -14.07 10.35
N ALA A 351 -19.48 -13.49 9.42
CA ALA A 351 -19.84 -12.22 8.81
C ALA A 351 -21.13 -12.40 7.99
N PRO A 352 -22.15 -11.52 8.15
CA PRO A 352 -23.38 -11.58 7.35
C PRO A 352 -23.08 -11.50 5.84
N GLU A 353 -23.86 -12.20 5.02
CA GLU A 353 -23.66 -12.20 3.57
C GLU A 353 -23.72 -10.79 2.99
N GLU A 354 -24.61 -9.93 3.49
CA GLU A 354 -24.73 -8.54 3.07
C GLU A 354 -23.45 -7.76 3.34
N LEU A 355 -22.81 -8.02 4.48
CA LEU A 355 -21.55 -7.39 4.89
C LEU A 355 -20.39 -7.84 3.99
N VAL A 356 -20.36 -9.12 3.63
CA VAL A 356 -19.38 -9.71 2.70
C VAL A 356 -19.57 -9.15 1.29
N CYS A 357 -20.81 -9.07 0.81
CA CYS A 357 -21.15 -8.55 -0.51
C CYS A 357 -20.83 -7.05 -0.62
N GLU A 358 -21.16 -6.27 0.42
CA GLU A 358 -20.79 -4.85 0.53
C GLU A 358 -19.27 -4.67 0.44
N LEU A 359 -18.50 -5.51 1.15
CA LEU A 359 -17.04 -5.44 1.10
C LEU A 359 -16.49 -5.80 -0.28
N ALA A 360 -17.00 -6.85 -0.91
CA ALA A 360 -16.61 -7.21 -2.28
C ALA A 360 -16.88 -6.07 -3.27
N TRP A 361 -18.05 -5.44 -3.17
CA TRP A 361 -18.39 -4.28 -3.99
C TRP A 361 -17.42 -3.11 -3.76
N ARG A 362 -17.09 -2.78 -2.50
CA ARG A 362 -16.14 -1.73 -2.16
C ARG A 362 -14.74 -1.98 -2.71
N TYR A 363 -14.27 -3.23 -2.65
CA TYR A 363 -13.00 -3.65 -3.26
C TYR A 363 -12.99 -3.40 -4.77
N ILE A 364 -14.05 -3.84 -5.47
CA ILE A 364 -14.19 -3.62 -6.91
C ILE A 364 -14.27 -2.12 -7.23
N PHE A 365 -15.09 -1.36 -6.49
CA PHE A 365 -15.22 0.08 -6.66
C PHE A 365 -13.88 0.80 -6.50
N LEU A 366 -13.08 0.45 -5.49
CA LEU A 366 -11.75 1.03 -5.32
C LEU A 366 -10.84 0.67 -6.49
N TYR A 367 -10.82 -0.57 -6.95
CA TYR A 367 -10.04 -0.95 -8.13
C TYR A 367 -10.47 -0.15 -9.37
N GLU A 368 -11.76 -0.06 -9.67
CA GLU A 368 -12.26 0.67 -10.83
C GLU A 368 -11.94 2.16 -10.73
N THR A 369 -12.03 2.73 -9.52
CA THR A 369 -11.70 4.13 -9.28
C THR A 369 -10.20 4.41 -9.39
N ILE A 370 -9.36 3.57 -8.78
CA ILE A 370 -7.89 3.69 -8.79
C ILE A 370 -7.35 3.50 -10.19
N THR A 371 -7.82 2.49 -10.92
CA THR A 371 -7.23 2.11 -12.21
C THR A 371 -7.91 2.79 -13.40
N LYS A 372 -9.08 3.41 -13.19
CA LYS A 372 -9.98 3.89 -14.24
C LYS A 372 -10.32 2.83 -15.28
N SER A 373 -10.30 1.57 -14.86
CA SER A 373 -10.57 0.40 -15.69
C SER A 373 -11.73 -0.39 -15.09
N GLU A 374 -12.60 -0.90 -15.94
CA GLU A 374 -13.71 -1.76 -15.49
C GLU A 374 -13.19 -3.10 -14.96
N PHE A 375 -13.74 -3.57 -13.84
CA PHE A 375 -13.42 -4.87 -13.27
C PHE A 375 -14.05 -6.00 -14.10
N LYS A 376 -13.22 -6.95 -14.51
CA LYS A 376 -13.66 -8.08 -15.32
C LYS A 376 -13.98 -9.26 -14.43
N MET A 377 -15.23 -9.72 -14.51
CA MET A 377 -15.66 -10.93 -13.81
C MET A 377 -14.90 -12.14 -14.37
N PRO A 378 -14.29 -12.97 -13.50
CA PRO A 378 -13.61 -14.18 -13.95
C PRO A 378 -14.62 -15.19 -14.51
N SER A 379 -14.19 -15.96 -15.51
CA SER A 379 -14.97 -17.10 -16.02
C SER A 379 -15.18 -18.14 -14.92
N THR A 380 -16.39 -18.72 -14.90
CA THR A 380 -16.80 -19.80 -13.98
C THR A 380 -16.79 -21.18 -14.66
N GLU A 381 -16.27 -21.28 -15.89
CA GLU A 381 -16.22 -22.53 -16.66
C GLU A 381 -15.25 -23.58 -16.07
N GLU A 382 -14.20 -23.13 -15.38
CA GLU A 382 -13.16 -23.95 -14.76
C GLU A 382 -13.05 -23.56 -13.27
N PRO A 383 -12.91 -24.52 -12.34
CA PRO A 383 -12.60 -24.19 -10.95
C PRO A 383 -11.36 -23.32 -10.85
N ILE A 384 -11.43 -22.25 -10.05
CA ILE A 384 -10.35 -21.24 -9.96
C ILE A 384 -8.98 -21.85 -9.62
N HIS A 385 -8.94 -22.89 -8.79
CA HIS A 385 -7.69 -23.57 -8.44
C HIS A 385 -7.06 -24.32 -9.62
N ASP A 386 -7.88 -24.94 -10.46
CA ASP A 386 -7.43 -25.66 -11.66
C ASP A 386 -6.91 -24.68 -12.71
N ARG A 387 -7.64 -23.57 -12.93
CA ARG A 387 -7.24 -22.46 -13.78
C ARG A 387 -5.87 -21.92 -13.37
N ILE A 388 -5.70 -21.60 -12.09
CA ILE A 388 -4.43 -21.10 -11.53
C ILE A 388 -3.33 -22.14 -11.71
N SER A 389 -3.57 -23.40 -11.36
CA SER A 389 -2.57 -24.48 -11.47
C SER A 389 -2.04 -24.60 -12.90
N ARG A 390 -2.95 -24.62 -13.88
CA ARG A 390 -2.60 -24.71 -15.30
C ARG A 390 -1.83 -23.48 -15.78
N LYS A 391 -2.31 -22.26 -15.49
CA LYS A 391 -1.64 -21.02 -15.93
C LYS A 391 -0.26 -20.86 -15.29
N VAL A 392 -0.10 -21.23 -14.01
CA VAL A 392 1.21 -21.20 -13.31
C VAL A 392 2.16 -22.24 -13.88
N ALA A 393 1.72 -23.48 -14.12
CA ALA A 393 2.57 -24.52 -14.69
C ALA A 393 3.13 -24.11 -16.08
N LEU A 394 2.29 -23.52 -16.92
CA LEU A 394 2.70 -22.99 -18.24
C LEU A 394 3.68 -21.82 -18.13
N ALA A 395 3.48 -20.94 -17.15
CA ALA A 395 4.40 -19.82 -16.94
C ALA A 395 5.75 -20.25 -16.38
N LEU A 396 5.78 -21.20 -15.44
CA LEU A 396 7.04 -21.68 -14.89
C LEU A 396 7.85 -22.49 -15.90
N SER A 397 7.21 -23.15 -16.87
CA SER A 397 7.94 -23.85 -17.93
C SER A 397 8.57 -22.90 -18.96
N SER A 398 8.02 -21.69 -19.15
CA SER A 398 8.58 -20.69 -20.05
C SER A 398 9.70 -19.85 -19.43
N LEU A 399 9.85 -19.88 -18.11
CA LEU A 399 10.94 -19.23 -17.37
C LEU A 399 12.21 -20.10 -17.25
N LYS A 400 12.13 -21.38 -17.65
CA LYS A 400 13.25 -22.34 -17.56
C LYS A 400 14.24 -22.24 -18.71
#